data_AF-A0A8S9SDS0-F1
#
_entry.id   AF-A0A8S9SDS0-F1
#
_cell.length_a   1.000
_cell.length_b   1.000
_cell.length_c   1.000
_cell.angle_alpha   90.00
_cell.angle_beta   90.00
_cell.angle_gamma   90.00
#
_symmetry.space_group_name_H-M   'P 1'
#
loop_
_entity.id
_entity.type
_entity.pdbx_description
1 polymer ?
#
loop_
_entity_poly.entity_id
_entity_poly.type
_entity_poly.pdbx_seq_one_letter_code
_entity_poly.pdbx_strand_id
1 'polypeptide(L)'
;MKNLGNADLVEEASLGDVKILKIIGIKDMGTTTSVLVRGSNQLVLYEAERSLHHDLCVVICMVSKRFLTSGGGAPDIELSRQLGAWAKILHGMEGFCVKFFAEALWLFTYFLTR
;
A
#
# COMPACT_ATOMS: atom_id res chain seq x y z
N MET A 1 -21.71 -2.98 36.62
CA MET A 1 -20.55 -2.13 36.27
C MET A 1 -19.45 -2.86 35.48
N LYS A 2 -19.71 -3.99 34.82
CA LYS A 2 -18.66 -4.77 34.11
C LYS A 2 -18.36 -4.33 32.67
N ASN A 3 -19.03 -3.30 32.14
CA ASN A 3 -18.94 -2.88 30.74
C ASN A 3 -18.42 -1.43 30.57
N LEU A 4 -17.63 -0.90 31.52
CA LEU A 4 -17.08 0.45 31.44
C LEU A 4 -15.59 0.39 31.07
N GLY A 5 -15.18 1.18 30.08
CA GLY A 5 -13.78 1.36 29.69
C GLY A 5 -13.08 2.43 30.54
N ASN A 6 -11.74 2.39 30.59
CA ASN A 6 -10.91 3.34 31.34
C ASN A 6 -9.98 4.12 30.38
N ALA A 7 -9.90 5.44 30.55
CA ALA A 7 -9.01 6.31 29.81
C ALA A 7 -8.40 7.36 30.75
N ASP A 8 -7.12 7.66 30.59
CA ASP A 8 -6.40 8.61 31.45
C ASP A 8 -6.83 10.06 31.19
N LEU A 9 -7.12 10.42 29.93
CA LEU A 9 -7.51 11.78 29.55
C LEU A 9 -8.64 11.77 28.52
N VAL A 10 -9.70 12.51 28.81
CA VAL A 10 -10.76 12.83 27.85
C VAL A 10 -10.86 14.34 27.76
N GLU A 11 -10.48 14.90 26.62
CA GLU A 11 -10.52 16.34 26.38
C GLU A 11 -11.34 16.66 25.13
N GLU A 12 -12.13 17.74 25.19
CA GLU A 12 -12.69 18.37 23.99
C GLU A 12 -11.67 19.41 23.51
N ALA A 13 -11.08 19.15 22.35
CA ALA A 13 -10.13 20.06 21.73
C ALA A 13 -10.81 20.81 20.58
N SER A 14 -10.71 22.14 20.59
CA SER A 14 -11.12 22.97 19.46
C SER A 14 -9.99 23.02 18.44
N LEU A 15 -10.28 22.57 17.22
CA LEU A 15 -9.36 22.55 16.10
C LEU A 15 -9.91 23.48 15.00
N GLY A 16 -9.65 24.78 15.15
CA GLY A 16 -10.33 25.81 14.36
C GLY A 16 -11.80 25.89 14.76
N ASP A 17 -12.70 25.81 13.78
CA ASP A 17 -14.16 25.88 14.00
C ASP A 17 -14.80 24.53 14.38
N VAL A 18 -14.02 23.44 14.38
CA VAL A 18 -14.51 22.10 14.69
C VAL A 18 -14.04 21.68 16.07
N LYS A 19 -14.95 21.13 16.87
CA LYS A 19 -14.62 20.53 18.17
C LYS A 19 -14.48 19.02 18.00
N ILE A 20 -13.40 18.47 18.55
CA ILE A 20 -13.12 17.03 18.54
C ILE A 20 -12.97 16.53 19.97
N LEU A 21 -13.48 15.34 20.24
CA LEU A 21 -13.28 14.63 21.50
C LEU A 21 -12.06 13.72 21.37
N LYS A 22 -11.00 14.03 22.11
CA LYS A 22 -9.82 13.18 22.19
C LYS A 22 -9.90 12.33 23.44
N ILE A 23 -9.72 11.03 23.26
CA ILE A 23 -9.65 10.04 24.33
C ILE A 23 -8.25 9.45 24.26
N ILE A 24 -7.44 9.69 25.28
CA ILE A 24 -6.00 9.37 25.31
C ILE A 24 -5.71 8.57 26.59
N GLY A 25 -4.70 7.70 26.54
CA GLY A 25 -4.28 6.90 27.70
C GLY A 25 -5.27 5.79 28.05
N ILE A 26 -5.79 5.10 27.04
CA ILE A 26 -6.60 3.90 27.25
C ILE A 26 -5.63 2.75 27.58
N LYS A 27 -5.69 2.20 28.80
CA LYS A 27 -4.77 1.13 29.24
C LYS A 27 -4.88 -0.15 28.40
N ASP A 28 -6.09 -0.52 28.00
CA ASP A 28 -6.38 -1.62 27.07
C ASP A 28 -6.85 -1.06 25.72
N MET A 29 -5.95 -0.38 24.99
CA MET A 29 -6.24 0.16 23.63
C MET A 29 -6.67 -0.92 22.62
N GLY A 30 -6.43 -2.20 22.92
CA GLY A 30 -6.66 -3.30 21.99
C GLY A 30 -5.84 -3.11 20.71
N THR A 31 -6.47 -3.35 19.55
CA THR A 31 -5.87 -3.20 18.22
C THR A 31 -6.33 -1.94 17.48
N THR A 32 -6.91 -0.97 18.19
CA THR A 32 -7.56 0.18 17.57
C THR A 32 -6.73 1.44 17.75
N THR A 33 -6.62 2.22 16.67
CA THR A 33 -5.99 3.54 16.68
C THR A 33 -6.75 4.43 15.69
N SER A 34 -6.97 5.68 16.05
CA SER A 34 -7.66 6.66 15.22
C SER A 34 -6.66 7.69 14.69
N VAL A 35 -6.70 7.94 13.39
CA VAL A 35 -5.87 8.96 12.72
C VAL A 35 -6.80 10.06 12.21
N LEU A 36 -6.57 11.30 12.64
CA LEU A 36 -7.32 12.46 12.17
C LEU A 36 -6.58 13.15 11.03
N VAL A 37 -7.17 13.13 9.83
CA VAL A 37 -6.62 13.78 8.64
C VAL A 37 -7.33 15.12 8.40
N ARG A 38 -6.57 16.15 8.03
CA ARG A 38 -7.10 17.46 7.62
C ARG A 38 -6.58 17.81 6.23
N GLY A 39 -7.42 18.44 5.41
CA GLY A 39 -7.09 18.84 4.05
C GLY A 39 -7.78 20.16 3.70
N SER A 40 -7.28 20.83 2.66
CA SER A 40 -7.81 22.11 2.19
C SER A 40 -9.15 21.98 1.46
N ASN A 41 -9.44 20.81 0.90
CA ASN A 41 -10.70 20.48 0.24
C ASN A 41 -11.03 18.99 0.38
N GLN A 42 -12.25 18.63 0.00
CA GLN A 42 -12.74 17.24 0.07
C GLN A 42 -11.94 16.28 -0.83
N LEU A 43 -11.43 16.75 -1.96
CA LEU A 43 -10.64 15.93 -2.87
C LEU A 43 -9.32 15.48 -2.24
N VAL A 44 -8.61 16.40 -1.57
CA VAL A 44 -7.35 16.10 -0.86
C VAL A 44 -7.60 15.16 0.32
N LEU A 45 -8.72 15.33 1.03
CA LEU A 45 -9.11 14.42 2.11
C LEU A 45 -9.35 13.00 1.58
N TYR A 46 -10.09 12.86 0.49
CA TYR A 46 -10.34 11.56 -0.14
C TYR A 46 -9.05 10.89 -0.64
N GLU A 47 -8.17 11.65 -1.29
CA GLU A 47 -6.87 11.13 -1.73
C GLU A 47 -5.97 10.73 -0.55
N ALA A 48 -5.99 11.49 0.55
CA ALA A 48 -5.23 11.16 1.74
C ALA A 48 -5.75 9.88 2.41
N GLU A 49 -7.08 9.70 2.51
CA GLU A 49 -7.68 8.47 3.01
C GLU A 49 -7.29 7.25 2.14
N ARG A 50 -7.41 7.40 0.81
CA ARG A 50 -7.01 6.36 -0.16
C ARG A 50 -5.52 6.01 -0.02
N SER A 51 -4.64 7.01 0.08
CA SER A 51 -3.20 6.82 0.24
C SER A 51 -2.86 6.08 1.53
N LEU A 52 -3.43 6.51 2.66
CA LEU A 52 -3.21 5.87 3.96
C LEU A 52 -3.71 4.41 3.95
N HIS A 53 -4.85 4.15 3.32
CA HIS A 53 -5.36 2.79 3.19
C HIS A 53 -4.39 1.88 2.41
N HIS A 54 -3.87 2.36 1.27
CA HIS A 54 -2.89 1.60 0.49
C HIS A 54 -1.60 1.33 1.27
N ASP A 55 -1.05 2.34 1.94
CA ASP A 55 0.20 2.20 2.71
C ASP A 55 0.01 1.21 3.87
N LEU A 56 -1.12 1.28 4.58
CA LEU A 56 -1.45 0.33 5.64
C LEU A 56 -1.60 -1.10 5.10
N CYS A 57 -2.20 -1.29 3.93
CA CYS A 57 -2.28 -2.60 3.28
C CYS A 57 -0.88 -3.16 3.00
N VAL A 58 0.08 -2.33 2.56
CA VAL A 58 1.46 -2.75 2.33
C VAL A 58 2.14 -3.15 3.64
N VAL A 59 1.98 -2.37 4.72
CA VAL A 59 2.52 -2.70 6.04
C VAL A 59 1.95 -4.03 6.57
N ILE A 60 0.63 -4.22 6.47
CA ILE A 60 -0.03 -5.48 6.86
C ILE A 60 0.52 -6.66 6.05
N CYS A 61 0.70 -6.49 4.74
CA CYS A 61 1.31 -7.51 3.89
C CYS A 61 2.74 -7.84 4.31
N MET A 62 3.57 -6.84 4.64
CA MET A 62 4.95 -7.04 5.07
C MET A 62 5.06 -7.74 6.44
N VAL A 63 4.18 -7.41 7.38
CA VAL A 63 4.13 -8.08 8.68
C VAL A 63 3.71 -9.55 8.52
N SER A 64 2.78 -9.82 7.61
CA SER A 64 2.28 -11.17 7.31
C SER A 64 3.27 -12.02 6.50
N LYS A 65 3.95 -11.43 5.52
CA LYS A 65 4.93 -12.06 4.63
C LYS A 65 6.17 -11.18 4.49
N ARG A 66 7.29 -11.66 5.02
CA ARG A 66 8.57 -10.92 5.08
C ARG A 66 9.40 -11.07 3.80
N PHE A 67 8.80 -10.83 2.64
CA PHE A 67 9.51 -10.79 1.36
C PHE A 67 9.50 -9.37 0.81
N LEU A 68 10.65 -8.94 0.29
CA LEU A 68 10.81 -7.64 -0.34
C LEU A 68 11.41 -7.85 -1.74
N THR A 69 10.92 -7.09 -2.70
CA THR A 69 11.50 -7.02 -4.05
C THR A 69 12.01 -5.61 -4.32
N SER A 70 12.96 -5.49 -5.22
CA SER A 70 13.39 -4.18 -5.73
C SER A 70 12.22 -3.49 -6.48
N GLY A 71 12.10 -2.17 -6.34
CA GLY A 71 11.12 -1.38 -7.09
C GLY A 71 11.62 -0.93 -8.46
N GLY A 72 10.97 0.07 -9.04
CA GLY A 72 11.44 0.76 -10.25
C GLY A 72 11.52 -0.11 -11.51
N GLY A 73 10.71 -1.17 -11.59
CA GLY A 73 10.70 -2.08 -12.74
C GLY A 73 11.89 -3.04 -12.84
N ALA A 74 12.81 -3.03 -11.85
CA ALA A 74 13.91 -3.98 -11.78
C ALA A 74 13.45 -5.46 -11.84
N PRO A 75 12.42 -5.91 -11.10
CA PRO A 75 11.96 -7.30 -11.19
C PRO A 75 11.35 -7.61 -12.56
N ASP A 76 10.66 -6.65 -13.17
CA ASP A 76 10.02 -6.82 -14.48
C ASP A 76 11.06 -7.00 -15.61
N ILE A 77 12.17 -6.25 -15.57
CA ILE A 77 13.29 -6.40 -16.53
C ILE A 77 13.95 -7.77 -16.37
N GLU A 78 14.21 -8.20 -15.14
CA GLU A 78 14.83 -9.51 -14.91
C GLU A 78 13.91 -10.66 -15.35
N LEU A 79 12.60 -10.55 -15.10
CA LEU A 79 11.61 -11.51 -15.61
C LEU A 79 11.57 -11.52 -17.14
N SER A 80 11.53 -10.36 -17.77
CA SER A 80 11.59 -10.25 -19.24
C SER A 80 12.84 -10.93 -19.82
N ARG A 81 14.00 -10.72 -19.20
CA ARG A 81 15.27 -11.33 -19.62
C ARG A 81 15.23 -12.87 -19.50
N GLN A 82 14.76 -13.39 -18.36
CA GLN A 82 14.68 -14.84 -18.14
C GLN A 82 13.65 -15.51 -19.05
N LEU A 83 12.46 -14.92 -19.20
CA LEU A 83 11.41 -15.42 -20.07
C LEU A 83 11.83 -15.37 -21.54
N GLY A 84 12.51 -14.31 -21.96
CA GLY A 84 13.08 -14.21 -23.31
C GLY A 84 14.16 -15.26 -23.60
N ALA A 85 14.93 -15.67 -22.60
CA ALA A 85 15.87 -16.79 -22.73
C ALA A 85 15.14 -18.13 -22.82
N TRP A 86 14.11 -18.33 -22.00
CA TRP A 86 13.31 -19.55 -21.99
C TRP A 86 12.54 -19.74 -23.31
N ALA A 87 11.97 -18.66 -23.86
CA ALA A 87 11.27 -18.66 -25.14
C ALA A 87 12.09 -19.21 -26.31
N LYS A 88 13.44 -19.07 -26.28
CA LYS A 88 14.34 -19.59 -27.32
C LYS A 88 14.49 -21.11 -27.30
N ILE A 89 14.21 -21.75 -26.16
CA ILE A 89 14.33 -23.20 -25.97
C ILE A 89 12.98 -23.89 -26.29
N LEU A 90 11.88 -23.14 -26.21
CA LEU A 90 10.54 -23.60 -26.53
C LEU A 90 10.33 -23.68 -28.04
N HIS A 91 9.59 -24.69 -28.48
CA HIS A 91 9.29 -24.93 -29.89
C HIS A 91 7.83 -24.62 -30.21
N GLY A 92 7.57 -24.15 -31.42
CA GLY A 92 6.21 -23.86 -31.89
C GLY A 92 5.61 -22.62 -31.24
N MET A 93 4.29 -22.63 -31.07
CA MET A 93 3.51 -21.45 -30.69
C MET A 93 3.81 -20.94 -29.27
N GLU A 94 4.15 -21.85 -28.35
CA GLU A 94 4.46 -21.52 -26.96
C GLU A 94 5.67 -20.57 -26.85
N GLY A 95 6.71 -20.80 -27.65
CA GLY A 95 7.89 -19.92 -27.69
C GLY A 95 7.54 -18.50 -28.12
N PHE A 96 6.64 -18.35 -29.10
CA PHE A 96 6.15 -17.03 -29.51
C PHE A 96 5.33 -16.36 -28.40
N CYS A 97 4.42 -17.07 -27.75
CA CYS A 97 3.62 -16.52 -26.66
C CYS A 97 4.49 -16.03 -25.50
N VAL A 98 5.48 -16.84 -25.06
CA VAL A 98 6.39 -16.46 -23.98
C VAL A 98 7.26 -15.27 -24.38
N LYS A 99 7.73 -15.23 -25.64
CA LYS A 99 8.48 -14.08 -26.17
C LYS A 99 7.66 -12.79 -26.11
N PHE A 100 6.43 -12.79 -26.60
CA PHE A 100 5.58 -11.59 -26.57
C PHE A 100 5.23 -11.16 -25.15
N PHE A 101 5.06 -12.11 -24.23
CA PHE A 101 4.86 -11.79 -22.82
C PHE A 101 6.10 -11.14 -22.18
N ALA A 102 7.30 -11.64 -22.50
CA ALA A 102 8.55 -11.02 -22.07
C ALA A 102 8.71 -9.58 -22.60
N GLU A 103 8.37 -9.35 -23.86
CA GLU A 103 8.39 -8.00 -24.48
C GLU A 103 7.37 -7.06 -23.82
N ALA A 104 6.19 -7.56 -23.44
CA ALA A 104 5.17 -6.78 -22.73
C ALA A 104 5.64 -6.30 -21.35
N LEU A 105 6.34 -7.17 -20.59
CA LEU A 105 6.93 -6.80 -19.28
C LEU A 105 7.98 -5.70 -19.41
N TRP A 106 8.82 -5.78 -20.46
CA TRP A 106 9.80 -4.75 -20.75
C TRP A 106 9.14 -3.41 -21.12
N LEU A 107 8.11 -3.46 -21.96
CA LEU A 107 7.36 -2.26 -22.37
C LEU A 107 6.71 -1.55 -21.18
N PHE A 108 6.13 -2.32 -20.25
CA PHE A 108 5.57 -1.76 -19.01
C PHE A 108 6.62 -0.98 -18.22
N THR A 109 7.81 -1.53 -18.05
CA THR A 109 8.92 -0.86 -17.34
C THR A 109 9.38 0.40 -18.06
N TYR A 110 9.45 0.34 -19.40
CA TYR A 110 9.86 1.46 -20.21
C TYR A 110 8.97 2.71 -19.99
N PHE A 111 7.65 2.51 -19.84
CA PHE A 111 6.72 3.59 -19.52
C PHE A 111 6.96 4.23 -18.15
N LEU A 112 7.50 3.50 -17.17
CA LEU A 112 7.78 4.04 -15.83
C LEU A 112 9.05 4.89 -15.77
N THR A 113 9.94 4.75 -16.76
CA THR A 113 11.24 5.46 -16.81
C THR A 113 11.26 6.70 -17.70
N ARG A 114 10.14 7.04 -18.35
CA ARG A 114 9.97 8.26 -19.15
C ARG A 114 9.07 9.25 -18.44
#